data_AF-A0A661VR65-F1
#
_entry.id   AF-A0A661VR65-F1
#
_cell.length_a   1.000
_cell.length_b   1.000
_cell.length_c   1.000
_cell.angle_alpha   90.00
_cell.angle_beta   90.00
_cell.angle_gamma   90.00
#
_symmetry.space_group_name_H-M   'P 1'
#
loop_
_entity.id
_entity.type
_entity.pdbx_description
1 polymer ?
#
loop_
_entity_poly.entity_id
_entity_poly.type
_entity_poly.pdbx_seq_one_letter_code
_entity_poly.pdbx_strand_id
1 'polypeptide(L)'
;MAALDIDRYLEQLKYQKRKYHAKVMSENALRIGWYRMIDTENWFSYECWMDMLFYIHLDISSLFIFGLSPEELEPWNLEFKMRLPDLEEFLEGIKIVFERTDIGQAWKDFMQEYFNIDVPPVHDYDTFVSWNVEPEIQRTVAKQKERKFIIGVTKYGEGYVDPPTVREFLRASFLELLRRRPDLERFRAFLEQTAKSLDIAEHIAESVYNRIAMLYSIIHENFILGYNLLGVSKLTPRGSQRATCAIKTWRREVFDVHYERFIQPQAGFILGVTPLGFGLLIPRRRFYKPNPKTYPKDGAPPCVFFIDWKARRNISRYIATPLAVANYAKPEEMRDVHKCERVMQYAELQTLRYVVDSIVTSVFTGVKIDAFRLNLYRRAANQLIGHRKKRHRWGYGAWKTMTEEEFKEWWLSYWEKQGLDRTHLQRIYEAVERWLNPARQKALELGERLSKVRRRLAQLRKA
;
A
#
# COMPACT_ATOMS: atom_id res chain seq x y z
N MET A 1 -28.79 21.79 20.35
CA MET A 1 -28.08 21.78 19.06
C MET A 1 -27.40 23.12 18.90
N ALA A 2 -26.06 23.20 18.93
CA ALA A 2 -25.38 24.43 18.52
C ALA A 2 -25.74 24.66 17.05
N ALA A 3 -26.40 25.77 16.74
CA ALA A 3 -26.80 26.10 15.39
C ALA A 3 -25.55 26.11 14.50
N LEU A 4 -25.49 25.18 13.55
CA LEU A 4 -24.57 25.32 12.43
C LEU A 4 -24.85 26.69 11.82
N ASP A 5 -23.82 27.52 11.70
CA ASP A 5 -23.86 28.71 10.84
C ASP A 5 -23.90 28.21 9.38
N ILE A 6 -25.11 27.84 8.95
CA ILE A 6 -25.39 27.20 7.66
C ILE A 6 -24.95 28.11 6.52
N ASP A 7 -25.08 29.42 6.67
CA ASP A 7 -24.73 30.38 5.63
C ASP A 7 -23.22 30.43 5.41
N ARG A 8 -22.43 30.56 6.49
CA ARG A 8 -20.97 30.47 6.42
C ARG A 8 -20.52 29.13 5.83
N TYR A 9 -21.20 28.04 6.18
CA TYR A 9 -20.92 26.72 5.65
C TYR A 9 -21.15 26.64 4.13
N LEU A 10 -22.29 27.15 3.66
CA LEU A 10 -22.64 27.16 2.24
C LEU A 10 -21.67 28.02 1.43
N GLU A 11 -21.22 29.16 1.97
CA GLU A 11 -20.19 29.98 1.35
C GLU A 11 -18.85 29.24 1.24
N GLN A 12 -18.43 28.59 2.33
CA GLN A 12 -17.19 27.81 2.33
C GLN A 12 -17.26 26.65 1.31
N LEU A 13 -18.41 25.97 1.22
CA LEU A 13 -18.63 24.90 0.25
C LEU A 13 -18.60 25.44 -1.19
N LYS A 14 -19.26 26.57 -1.47
CA LYS A 14 -19.22 27.24 -2.79
C LYS A 14 -17.79 27.60 -3.19
N TYR A 15 -17.02 28.17 -2.26
CA TYR A 15 -15.61 28.48 -2.48
C TYR A 15 -14.79 27.23 -2.79
N GLN A 16 -14.97 26.15 -2.02
CA GLN A 16 -14.26 24.89 -2.22
C GLN A 16 -14.60 24.22 -3.55
N LYS A 17 -15.86 24.26 -3.99
CA LYS A 17 -16.29 23.79 -5.30
C LYS A 17 -15.56 24.51 -6.44
N ARG A 18 -15.56 25.84 -6.41
CA ARG A 18 -14.86 26.67 -7.41
C ARG A 18 -13.36 26.38 -7.42
N LYS A 19 -12.76 26.31 -6.23
CA LYS A 19 -11.33 25.99 -6.08
C LYS A 19 -10.98 24.60 -6.60
N TYR A 20 -11.80 23.59 -6.32
CA TYR A 20 -11.60 22.22 -6.80
C TYR A 20 -11.67 22.16 -8.33
N HIS A 21 -12.70 22.76 -8.93
CA HIS A 21 -12.84 22.82 -10.39
C HIS A 21 -11.65 23.51 -11.05
N ALA A 22 -11.32 24.73 -10.59
CA ALA A 22 -10.25 25.53 -11.16
C ALA A 22 -8.87 24.87 -11.06
N LYS A 23 -8.63 24.04 -10.03
CA LYS A 23 -7.34 23.36 -9.80
C LYS A 23 -7.24 21.96 -10.42
N VAL A 24 -8.35 21.31 -10.74
CA VAL A 24 -8.35 19.88 -11.07
C VAL A 24 -9.14 19.57 -12.34
N MET A 25 -10.31 20.19 -12.52
CA MET A 25 -11.25 19.79 -13.58
C MET A 25 -11.14 20.66 -14.82
N SER A 26 -10.76 21.93 -14.68
CA SER A 26 -10.68 22.85 -15.81
C SER A 26 -9.62 22.43 -16.85
N GLU A 27 -9.77 22.90 -18.08
CA GLU A 27 -8.78 22.67 -19.15
C GLU A 27 -7.40 23.24 -18.80
N ASN A 28 -7.39 24.44 -18.23
CA ASN A 28 -6.16 25.05 -17.72
C ASN A 28 -5.54 24.23 -16.58
N ALA A 29 -6.35 23.67 -15.68
CA ALA A 29 -5.86 22.79 -14.62
C ALA A 29 -5.16 21.56 -15.17
N LEU A 30 -5.75 20.93 -16.19
CA LEU A 30 -5.16 19.77 -16.84
C LEU A 30 -3.81 20.10 -17.46
N ARG A 31 -3.74 21.18 -18.23
CA ARG A 31 -2.50 21.62 -18.89
C ARG A 31 -1.42 21.98 -17.88
N ILE A 32 -1.75 22.79 -16.87
CA ILE A 32 -0.81 23.15 -15.79
C ILE A 32 -0.38 21.91 -15.02
N GLY A 33 -1.32 21.00 -14.73
CA GLY A 33 -1.04 19.74 -14.04
C GLY A 33 -0.07 18.87 -14.84
N TRP A 34 -0.22 18.80 -16.16
CA TRP A 34 0.67 18.05 -17.03
C TRP A 34 2.09 18.61 -17.03
N TYR A 35 2.27 19.92 -17.22
CA TYR A 35 3.59 20.55 -17.09
C TYR A 35 4.23 20.28 -15.73
N ARG A 36 3.45 20.38 -14.65
CA ARG A 36 3.95 20.07 -13.30
C ARG A 36 4.39 18.62 -13.12
N MET A 37 3.74 17.66 -13.78
CA MET A 37 4.20 16.26 -13.71
C MET A 37 5.54 16.09 -14.40
N ILE A 38 5.81 16.81 -15.49
CA ILE A 38 7.13 16.83 -16.14
C ILE A 38 8.15 17.45 -15.20
N ASP A 39 7.86 18.63 -14.64
CA ASP A 39 8.77 19.32 -13.72
C ASP A 39 9.13 18.48 -12.48
N THR A 40 8.20 17.62 -12.04
CA THR A 40 8.35 16.80 -10.83
C THR A 40 8.68 15.33 -11.13
N GLU A 41 8.86 14.95 -12.39
CA GLU A 41 9.11 13.56 -12.81
C GLU A 41 10.38 13.00 -12.16
N ASN A 42 11.45 13.79 -12.08
CA ASN A 42 12.70 13.38 -11.45
C ASN A 42 12.52 13.06 -9.96
N TRP A 43 11.77 13.91 -9.25
CA TRP A 43 11.48 13.71 -7.84
C TRP A 43 10.61 12.48 -7.62
N PHE A 44 9.55 12.32 -8.43
CA PHE A 44 8.71 11.13 -8.41
C PHE A 44 9.51 9.85 -8.73
N SER A 45 10.42 9.92 -9.69
CA SER A 45 11.27 8.79 -10.07
C SER A 45 12.14 8.34 -8.91
N TYR A 46 12.77 9.28 -8.21
CA TYR A 46 13.57 8.98 -7.01
C TYR A 46 12.72 8.30 -5.92
N GLU A 47 11.55 8.85 -5.60
CA GLU A 47 10.63 8.27 -4.61
C GLU A 47 10.14 6.88 -5.06
N CYS A 48 9.78 6.72 -6.33
CA CYS A 48 9.34 5.46 -6.92
C CYS A 48 10.39 4.38 -6.75
N TRP A 49 11.66 4.69 -7.06
CA TRP A 49 12.77 3.76 -6.88
C TRP A 49 12.97 3.39 -5.40
N MET A 50 12.97 4.36 -4.50
CA MET A 50 13.15 4.12 -3.06
C MET A 50 12.03 3.25 -2.48
N ASP A 51 10.78 3.63 -2.72
CA ASP A 51 9.61 2.95 -2.17
C ASP A 51 9.42 1.58 -2.82
N MET A 52 9.40 1.49 -4.16
CA MET A 52 9.06 0.23 -4.84
C MET A 52 10.09 -0.86 -4.54
N LEU A 53 11.40 -0.55 -4.57
CA LEU A 53 12.43 -1.52 -4.22
C LEU A 53 12.20 -2.05 -2.79
N PHE A 54 12.03 -1.14 -1.82
CA PHE A 54 11.86 -1.53 -0.44
C PHE A 54 10.60 -2.38 -0.20
N TYR A 55 9.42 -1.91 -0.63
CA TYR A 55 8.16 -2.63 -0.42
C TYR A 55 8.13 -3.96 -1.16
N ILE A 56 8.63 -4.02 -2.38
CA ILE A 56 8.62 -5.26 -3.15
C ILE A 56 9.59 -6.29 -2.57
N HIS A 57 10.76 -5.88 -2.07
CA HIS A 57 11.65 -6.84 -1.40
C HIS A 57 11.10 -7.34 -0.06
N LEU A 58 10.29 -6.53 0.65
CA LEU A 58 9.51 -6.97 1.80
C LEU A 58 8.42 -7.97 1.42
N ASP A 59 7.77 -7.80 0.27
CA ASP A 59 6.84 -8.78 -0.28
C ASP A 59 7.55 -10.11 -0.58
N ILE A 60 8.73 -10.09 -1.22
CA ILE A 60 9.52 -11.31 -1.46
C ILE A 60 9.94 -11.96 -0.13
N SER A 61 10.32 -11.18 0.88
CA SER A 61 10.59 -11.70 2.23
C SER A 61 9.36 -12.41 2.79
N SER A 62 8.19 -11.78 2.68
CA SER A 62 6.92 -12.32 3.18
C SER A 62 6.49 -13.57 2.42
N LEU A 63 6.74 -13.63 1.10
CA LEU A 63 6.58 -14.82 0.27
C LEU A 63 7.32 -16.01 0.87
N PHE A 64 8.62 -15.86 1.13
CA PHE A 64 9.44 -16.97 1.65
C PHE A 64 9.12 -17.35 3.10
N ILE A 65 8.84 -16.37 3.96
CA ILE A 65 8.64 -16.59 5.40
C ILE A 65 7.24 -17.16 5.68
N PHE A 66 6.23 -16.68 4.98
CA PHE A 66 4.82 -17.00 5.24
C PHE A 66 4.19 -17.88 4.15
N GLY A 67 4.94 -18.25 3.11
CA GLY A 67 4.40 -19.07 2.00
C GLY A 67 3.30 -18.34 1.23
N LEU A 68 3.41 -17.01 1.07
CA LEU A 68 2.45 -16.20 0.31
C LEU A 68 2.75 -16.31 -1.19
N SER A 69 1.72 -16.46 -2.01
CA SER A 69 1.89 -16.43 -3.47
C SER A 69 2.04 -14.98 -3.97
N PRO A 70 2.75 -14.75 -5.09
CA PRO A 70 2.87 -13.41 -5.67
C PRO A 70 1.53 -12.72 -5.97
N GLU A 71 0.48 -13.48 -6.26
CA GLU A 71 -0.89 -13.01 -6.48
C GLU A 71 -1.53 -12.38 -5.23
N GLU A 72 -1.14 -12.86 -4.04
CA GLU A 72 -1.69 -12.39 -2.76
C GLU A 72 -1.04 -11.07 -2.32
N LEU A 73 0.20 -10.82 -2.73
CA LEU A 73 1.00 -9.67 -2.32
C LEU A 73 0.56 -8.41 -3.08
N GLU A 74 -0.07 -7.46 -2.39
CA GLU A 74 -0.69 -6.31 -3.08
C GLU A 74 0.32 -5.36 -3.76
N PRO A 75 1.47 -5.00 -3.14
CA PRO A 75 2.48 -4.20 -3.84
C PRO A 75 3.08 -4.92 -5.06
N TRP A 76 3.35 -6.23 -4.95
CA TRP A 76 3.81 -7.06 -6.07
C TRP A 76 2.77 -7.14 -7.21
N ASN A 77 1.50 -7.35 -6.88
CA ASN A 77 0.39 -7.53 -7.82
C ASN A 77 -0.20 -6.19 -8.35
N LEU A 78 0.42 -5.06 -8.05
CA LEU A 78 -0.04 -3.77 -8.58
C LEU A 78 0.53 -3.56 -9.99
N GLU A 79 -0.24 -3.89 -11.02
CA GLU A 79 0.08 -3.58 -12.42
C GLU A 79 -1.20 -3.26 -13.22
N PHE A 80 -1.10 -2.29 -14.13
CA PHE A 80 -2.21 -1.89 -14.98
C PHE A 80 -1.73 -1.30 -16.30
N LYS A 81 -2.51 -1.48 -17.36
CA LYS A 81 -2.29 -0.81 -18.66
C LYS A 81 -3.12 0.47 -18.71
N MET A 82 -2.58 1.45 -19.41
CA MET A 82 -3.26 2.70 -19.71
C MET A 82 -3.52 2.76 -21.20
N ARG A 83 -4.72 3.14 -21.59
CA ARG A 83 -5.05 3.48 -22.97
C ARG A 83 -5.77 4.81 -23.04
N LEU A 84 -5.64 5.46 -24.20
CA LEU A 84 -6.46 6.62 -24.52
C LEU A 84 -7.92 6.17 -24.71
N PRO A 85 -8.88 7.05 -24.38
CA PRO A 85 -10.29 6.81 -24.64
C PRO A 85 -10.56 6.87 -26.14
N ASP A 86 -11.60 6.18 -26.60
CA ASP A 86 -12.21 6.47 -27.90
C ASP A 86 -13.08 7.73 -27.85
N LEU A 87 -13.67 8.11 -28.99
CA LEU A 87 -14.43 9.34 -29.12
C LEU A 87 -15.65 9.36 -28.18
N GLU A 88 -16.38 8.26 -28.09
CA GLU A 88 -17.58 8.13 -27.26
C GLU A 88 -17.24 8.18 -25.77
N GLU A 89 -16.17 7.49 -25.36
CA GLU A 89 -15.62 7.57 -24.00
C GLU A 89 -15.17 8.99 -23.67
N PHE A 90 -14.46 9.66 -24.60
CA PHE A 90 -13.98 11.02 -24.43
C PHE A 90 -15.12 12.05 -24.28
N LEU A 91 -16.16 11.94 -25.10
CA LEU A 91 -17.35 12.80 -25.02
C LEU A 91 -18.12 12.60 -23.71
N GLU A 92 -18.06 11.41 -23.11
CA GLU A 92 -18.59 11.15 -21.77
C GLU A 92 -17.61 11.53 -20.63
N GLY A 93 -16.52 12.22 -20.97
CA GLY A 93 -15.55 12.75 -20.01
C GLY A 93 -14.56 11.72 -19.51
N ILE A 94 -14.48 10.54 -20.11
CA ILE A 94 -13.42 9.56 -19.82
C ILE A 94 -12.17 10.01 -20.55
N LYS A 95 -11.14 10.44 -19.82
CA LYS A 95 -9.90 11.01 -20.38
C LYS A 95 -8.78 10.00 -20.51
N ILE A 96 -8.85 8.95 -19.70
CA ILE A 96 -7.89 7.85 -19.68
C ILE A 96 -8.58 6.61 -19.12
N VAL A 97 -8.25 5.45 -19.67
CA VAL A 97 -8.77 4.16 -19.22
C VAL A 97 -7.65 3.35 -18.58
N PHE A 98 -7.93 2.86 -17.37
CA PHE A 98 -7.05 1.98 -16.61
C PHE A 98 -7.60 0.57 -16.64
N GLU A 99 -6.77 -0.37 -17.09
CA GLU A 99 -7.09 -1.79 -17.19
C GLU A 99 -6.14 -2.56 -16.29
N ARG A 100 -6.67 -3.15 -15.21
CA ARG A 100 -5.84 -3.94 -14.28
C ARG A 100 -5.27 -5.13 -15.04
N THR A 101 -3.96 -5.35 -14.89
CA THR A 101 -3.28 -6.51 -15.46
C THR A 101 -3.09 -7.52 -14.35
N ASP A 102 -3.44 -8.77 -14.63
CA ASP A 102 -3.12 -9.88 -13.72
C ASP A 102 -1.60 -10.06 -13.62
N ILE A 103 -1.11 -10.50 -12.45
CA ILE A 103 0.33 -10.65 -12.23
C ILE A 103 0.96 -11.72 -13.13
N GLY A 104 0.23 -12.79 -13.45
CA GLY A 104 0.68 -13.81 -14.39
C GLY A 104 0.87 -13.24 -15.79
N GLN A 105 -0.08 -12.42 -16.25
CA GLN A 105 0.06 -11.71 -17.52
C GLN A 105 1.20 -10.68 -17.49
N ALA A 106 1.37 -9.94 -16.38
CA ALA A 106 2.47 -9.00 -16.22
C ALA A 106 3.83 -9.72 -16.25
N TRP A 107 3.93 -10.91 -15.65
CA TRP A 107 5.12 -11.75 -15.69
C TRP A 107 5.43 -12.21 -17.12
N LYS A 108 4.40 -12.67 -17.86
CA LYS A 108 4.55 -13.02 -19.27
C LYS A 108 5.04 -11.86 -20.12
N ASP A 109 4.39 -10.70 -20.00
CA ASP A 109 4.76 -9.48 -20.73
C ASP A 109 6.22 -9.10 -20.44
N PHE A 110 6.64 -9.15 -19.16
CA PHE A 110 8.02 -8.91 -18.76
C PHE A 110 9.02 -9.91 -19.36
N MET A 111 8.75 -11.21 -19.26
CA MET A 111 9.66 -12.24 -19.78
C MET A 111 9.83 -12.12 -21.29
N GLN A 112 8.77 -11.74 -22.01
CA GLN A 112 8.82 -11.48 -23.44
C GLN A 112 9.57 -10.18 -23.75
N GLU A 113 9.22 -9.06 -23.12
CA GLU A 113 9.84 -7.74 -23.39
C GLU A 113 11.33 -7.71 -23.01
N TYR A 114 11.68 -8.24 -21.83
CA TYR A 114 13.03 -8.14 -21.28
C TYR A 114 13.90 -9.31 -21.69
N PHE A 115 13.35 -10.53 -21.65
CA PHE A 115 14.12 -11.76 -21.92
C PHE A 115 13.84 -12.37 -23.30
N ASN A 116 12.85 -11.91 -24.07
CA ASN A 116 12.43 -12.57 -25.32
C ASN A 116 12.16 -14.07 -25.13
N ILE A 117 11.56 -14.42 -23.98
CA ILE A 117 11.17 -15.78 -23.61
C ILE A 117 9.65 -15.78 -23.46
N ASP A 118 8.97 -16.64 -24.23
CA ASP A 118 7.55 -16.87 -24.04
C ASP A 118 7.33 -17.83 -22.87
N VAL A 119 6.49 -17.41 -21.94
CA VAL A 119 6.13 -18.16 -20.73
C VAL A 119 4.61 -18.17 -20.57
N PRO A 120 4.03 -19.18 -19.92
CA PRO A 120 2.61 -19.15 -19.59
C PRO A 120 2.30 -17.94 -18.68
N PRO A 121 1.07 -17.37 -18.75
CA PRO A 121 0.66 -16.23 -17.94
C PRO A 121 0.30 -16.66 -16.50
N VAL A 122 1.26 -17.30 -15.82
CA VAL A 122 1.13 -17.81 -14.45
C VAL A 122 2.29 -17.28 -13.63
N HIS A 123 2.01 -16.78 -12.44
CA HIS A 123 3.05 -16.31 -11.51
C HIS A 123 2.68 -16.67 -10.06
N ASP A 124 2.51 -17.95 -9.82
CA ASP A 124 2.28 -18.53 -8.49
C ASP A 124 3.60 -18.74 -7.72
N TYR A 125 3.50 -19.27 -6.50
CA TYR A 125 4.67 -19.53 -5.64
C TYR A 125 5.68 -20.48 -6.31
N ASP A 126 5.21 -21.58 -6.91
CA ASP A 126 6.07 -22.58 -7.54
C ASP A 126 6.80 -22.01 -8.76
N THR A 127 6.10 -21.20 -9.57
CA THR A 127 6.66 -20.48 -10.71
C THR A 127 7.69 -19.44 -10.26
N PHE A 128 7.40 -18.71 -9.18
CA PHE A 128 8.37 -17.77 -8.62
C PHE A 128 9.66 -18.48 -8.17
N VAL A 129 9.54 -19.60 -7.45
CA VAL A 129 10.69 -20.40 -7.01
C VAL A 129 11.44 -20.99 -8.20
N SER A 130 10.73 -21.52 -9.20
CA SER A 130 11.37 -22.17 -10.35
C SER A 130 12.24 -21.20 -11.18
N TRP A 131 11.81 -19.94 -11.33
CA TRP A 131 12.56 -18.93 -12.07
C TRP A 131 13.66 -18.25 -11.26
N ASN A 132 13.50 -18.12 -9.95
CA ASN A 132 14.40 -17.29 -9.14
C ASN A 132 15.36 -18.09 -8.26
N VAL A 133 15.03 -19.32 -7.85
CA VAL A 133 15.82 -20.08 -6.87
C VAL A 133 16.66 -21.15 -7.55
N GLU A 134 17.88 -21.39 -7.08
CA GLU A 134 18.80 -22.39 -7.66
C GLU A 134 18.21 -23.82 -7.65
N PRO A 135 18.32 -24.60 -8.75
CA PRO A 135 17.63 -25.89 -8.92
C PRO A 135 17.83 -26.87 -7.76
N GLU A 136 19.04 -26.89 -7.21
CA GLU A 136 19.46 -27.81 -6.16
C GLU A 136 18.75 -27.58 -4.82
N ILE A 137 18.17 -26.39 -4.59
CA ILE A 137 17.43 -26.04 -3.37
C ILE A 137 15.94 -25.75 -3.64
N GLN A 138 15.52 -25.71 -4.91
CA GLN A 138 14.13 -25.44 -5.28
C GLN A 138 13.14 -26.35 -4.56
N ARG A 139 13.42 -27.66 -4.48
CA ARG A 139 12.53 -28.62 -3.81
C ARG A 139 12.29 -28.27 -2.33
N THR A 140 13.30 -27.80 -1.63
CA THR A 140 13.21 -27.41 -0.22
C THR A 140 12.49 -26.08 -0.04
N VAL A 141 12.70 -25.13 -0.95
CA VAL A 141 12.06 -23.81 -0.91
C VAL A 141 10.60 -23.87 -1.40
N ALA A 142 10.27 -24.75 -2.34
CA ALA A 142 8.92 -24.98 -2.83
C ALA A 142 7.99 -25.47 -1.71
N LYS A 143 8.50 -26.31 -0.79
CA LYS A 143 7.75 -26.79 0.38
C LYS A 143 7.31 -25.67 1.34
N GLN A 144 7.92 -24.48 1.27
CA GLN A 144 7.53 -23.39 2.17
C GLN A 144 6.11 -22.87 1.87
N LYS A 145 5.53 -23.18 0.70
CA LYS A 145 4.10 -22.92 0.42
C LYS A 145 3.16 -23.65 1.39
N GLU A 146 3.61 -24.79 1.92
CA GLU A 146 2.86 -25.62 2.87
C GLU A 146 2.95 -25.11 4.31
N ARG A 147 3.67 -23.99 4.56
CA ARG A 147 3.67 -23.31 5.87
C ARG A 147 2.29 -22.82 6.25
N LYS A 148 1.45 -22.47 5.28
CA LYS A 148 0.03 -22.20 5.53
C LYS A 148 -0.65 -23.52 5.84
N PHE A 149 -1.50 -23.53 6.86
CA PHE A 149 -2.30 -24.70 7.17
C PHE A 149 -3.33 -24.95 6.06
N ILE A 150 -3.12 -26.02 5.29
CA ILE A 150 -4.04 -26.49 4.26
C ILE A 150 -4.65 -27.80 4.75
N ILE A 151 -5.98 -27.82 4.92
CA ILE A 151 -6.73 -28.99 5.38
C ILE A 151 -6.46 -30.15 4.40
N GLY A 152 -5.99 -31.28 4.93
CA GLY A 152 -5.70 -32.49 4.15
C GLY A 152 -4.31 -32.54 3.51
N VAL A 153 -3.49 -31.48 3.64
CA VAL A 153 -2.13 -31.42 3.09
C VAL A 153 -1.10 -31.16 4.19
N THR A 154 -1.29 -30.10 4.98
CA THR A 154 -0.33 -29.69 6.01
C THR A 154 -0.45 -30.57 7.25
N LYS A 155 0.68 -31.06 7.76
CA LYS A 155 0.69 -31.85 9.00
C LYS A 155 0.35 -31.00 10.21
N TYR A 156 -0.32 -31.61 11.18
CA TYR A 156 -0.65 -30.96 12.45
C TYR A 156 0.62 -30.43 13.13
N GLY A 157 0.59 -29.16 13.54
CA GLY A 157 1.72 -28.48 14.19
C GLY A 157 2.82 -27.94 13.26
N GLU A 158 2.76 -28.21 11.95
CA GLU A 158 3.78 -27.74 10.99
C GLU A 158 3.37 -26.48 10.22
N GLY A 159 2.08 -26.10 10.25
CA GLY A 159 1.56 -24.92 9.59
C GLY A 159 0.99 -23.87 10.53
N TYR A 160 0.98 -22.61 10.10
CA TYR A 160 0.25 -21.54 10.78
C TYR A 160 -1.15 -21.37 10.17
N VAL A 161 -2.11 -21.03 11.02
CA VAL A 161 -3.47 -20.67 10.60
C VAL A 161 -3.50 -19.17 10.36
N ASP A 162 -4.04 -18.76 9.22
CA ASP A 162 -4.17 -17.35 8.83
C ASP A 162 -5.65 -16.94 8.69
N PRO A 163 -6.34 -16.61 9.80
CA PRO A 163 -7.67 -16.01 9.73
C PRO A 163 -7.68 -14.83 8.75
N PRO A 164 -8.83 -14.50 8.12
CA PRO A 164 -8.89 -13.46 7.09
C PRO A 164 -8.19 -12.16 7.46
N THR A 165 -8.31 -11.74 8.73
CA THR A 165 -7.70 -10.51 9.22
C THR A 165 -6.17 -10.60 9.35
N VAL A 166 -5.63 -11.75 9.75
CA VAL A 166 -4.18 -12.02 9.79
C VAL A 166 -3.62 -12.11 8.37
N ARG A 167 -4.35 -12.76 7.47
CA ARG A 167 -3.98 -12.85 6.05
C ARG A 167 -3.89 -11.45 5.43
N GLU A 168 -4.93 -10.63 5.55
CA GLU A 168 -4.90 -9.27 5.00
C GLU A 168 -3.82 -8.40 5.66
N PHE A 169 -3.54 -8.64 6.94
CA PHE A 169 -2.42 -7.98 7.62
C PHE A 169 -1.09 -8.30 6.96
N LEU A 170 -0.78 -9.59 6.78
CA LEU A 170 0.45 -10.10 6.15
C LEU A 170 0.55 -9.77 4.65
N ARG A 171 -0.58 -9.62 3.96
CA ARG A 171 -0.60 -9.27 2.53
C ARG A 171 -0.16 -7.84 2.24
N ALA A 172 -0.58 -6.88 3.09
CA ALA A 172 -0.32 -5.47 2.79
C ALA A 172 -0.55 -4.47 3.95
N SER A 173 -1.33 -4.80 4.99
CA SER A 173 -1.70 -3.77 5.99
C SER A 173 -0.53 -3.28 6.83
N PHE A 174 0.44 -4.13 7.16
CA PHE A 174 1.64 -3.67 7.88
C PHE A 174 2.49 -2.72 7.02
N LEU A 175 2.54 -2.95 5.70
CA LEU A 175 3.25 -2.08 4.75
C LEU A 175 2.57 -0.70 4.66
N GLU A 176 1.24 -0.64 4.67
CA GLU A 176 0.51 0.64 4.72
C GLU A 176 0.71 1.37 6.06
N LEU A 177 0.85 0.64 7.17
CA LEU A 177 1.20 1.24 8.46
C LEU A 177 2.61 1.85 8.44
N LEU A 178 3.58 1.11 7.89
CA LEU A 178 4.97 1.54 7.73
C LEU A 178 5.05 2.82 6.88
N ARG A 179 4.35 2.84 5.74
CA ARG A 179 4.30 4.01 4.84
C ARG A 179 3.83 5.29 5.52
N ARG A 180 2.91 5.18 6.49
CA ARG A 180 2.38 6.35 7.21
C ARG A 180 3.32 6.86 8.30
N ARG A 181 4.21 6.01 8.79
CA ARG A 181 5.08 6.25 9.95
C ARG A 181 6.45 5.63 9.67
N PRO A 182 7.38 6.38 9.05
CA PRO A 182 8.71 5.85 8.72
C PRO A 182 9.59 5.60 9.95
N ASP A 183 9.23 6.17 11.11
CA ASP A 183 9.95 5.94 12.36
C ASP A 183 9.69 4.52 12.90
N LEU A 184 10.75 3.72 12.99
CA LEU A 184 10.66 2.30 13.38
C LEU A 184 10.13 2.10 14.81
N GLU A 185 10.49 2.96 15.78
CA GLU A 185 10.01 2.81 17.16
C GLU A 185 8.51 3.07 17.29
N ARG A 186 8.02 4.13 16.62
CA ARG A 186 6.59 4.41 16.53
C ARG A 186 5.88 3.30 15.76
N PHE A 187 6.44 2.85 14.64
CA PHE A 187 5.91 1.74 13.87
C PHE A 187 5.77 0.47 14.74
N ARG A 188 6.78 0.13 15.55
CA ARG A 188 6.72 -1.00 16.49
C ARG A 188 5.53 -0.89 17.43
N ALA A 189 5.36 0.26 18.09
CA ALA A 189 4.28 0.47 19.06
C ALA A 189 2.88 0.34 18.43
N PHE A 190 2.75 0.73 17.15
CA PHE A 190 1.52 0.55 16.37
C PHE A 190 1.34 -0.90 15.89
N LEU A 191 2.41 -1.57 15.49
CA LEU A 191 2.38 -2.96 15.08
C LEU A 191 1.97 -3.84 16.26
N GLU A 192 2.53 -3.59 17.44
CA GLU A 192 2.20 -4.31 18.69
C GLU A 192 0.73 -4.13 19.06
N GLN A 193 0.21 -2.90 18.93
CA GLN A 193 -1.20 -2.63 19.18
C GLN A 193 -2.10 -3.34 18.18
N THR A 194 -1.74 -3.26 16.89
CA THR A 194 -2.52 -3.88 15.81
C THR A 194 -2.50 -5.39 15.97
N ALA A 195 -1.34 -5.98 16.31
CA ALA A 195 -1.20 -7.39 16.59
C ALA A 195 -2.07 -7.82 17.78
N LYS A 196 -2.02 -7.09 18.91
CA LYS A 196 -2.87 -7.35 20.08
C LYS A 196 -4.37 -7.25 19.76
N SER A 197 -4.77 -6.25 18.97
CA SER A 197 -6.19 -6.05 18.60
C SER A 197 -6.69 -7.12 17.64
N LEU A 198 -5.78 -7.73 16.88
CA LEU A 198 -6.07 -8.74 15.86
C LEU A 198 -5.80 -10.17 16.34
N ASP A 199 -5.45 -10.32 17.61
CA ASP A 199 -4.98 -11.60 18.18
C ASP A 199 -3.89 -12.26 17.33
N ILE A 200 -3.01 -11.45 16.74
CA ILE A 200 -1.85 -11.92 16.00
C ILE A 200 -0.78 -12.29 17.02
N ALA A 201 -0.28 -13.52 16.92
CA ALA A 201 0.78 -13.99 17.78
C ALA A 201 2.03 -13.09 17.70
N GLU A 202 2.59 -12.75 18.86
CA GLU A 202 3.69 -11.78 18.98
C GLU A 202 4.89 -12.12 18.08
N HIS A 203 5.21 -13.41 17.95
CA HIS A 203 6.32 -13.87 17.12
C HIS A 203 6.15 -13.56 15.62
N ILE A 204 4.90 -13.44 15.13
CA ILE A 204 4.62 -13.02 13.74
C ILE A 204 4.93 -11.53 13.60
N ALA A 205 4.44 -10.71 14.54
CA ALA A 205 4.72 -9.27 14.57
C ALA A 205 6.23 -8.99 14.74
N GLU A 206 6.91 -9.73 15.61
CA GLU A 206 8.35 -9.68 15.82
C GLU A 206 9.10 -10.02 14.52
N SER A 207 8.70 -11.08 13.82
CA SER A 207 9.30 -11.48 12.54
C SER A 207 9.17 -10.39 11.47
N VAL A 208 7.96 -9.85 11.28
CA VAL A 208 7.69 -8.77 10.33
C VAL A 208 8.52 -7.53 10.67
N TYR A 209 8.50 -7.09 11.94
CA TYR A 209 9.24 -5.92 12.39
C TYR A 209 10.75 -6.08 12.20
N ASN A 210 11.33 -7.20 12.65
CA ASN A 210 12.77 -7.42 12.55
C ASN A 210 13.22 -7.47 11.09
N ARG A 211 12.41 -8.01 10.16
CA ARG A 211 12.70 -7.97 8.71
C ARG A 211 12.67 -6.56 8.16
N ILE A 212 11.66 -5.77 8.52
CA ILE A 212 11.58 -4.35 8.15
C ILE A 212 12.81 -3.60 8.65
N ALA A 213 13.18 -3.76 9.92
CA ALA A 213 14.33 -3.08 10.51
C ALA A 213 15.65 -3.46 9.80
N MET A 214 15.84 -4.75 9.48
CA MET A 214 17.01 -5.21 8.72
C MET A 214 17.07 -4.62 7.32
N LEU A 215 16.00 -4.79 6.53
CA LEU A 215 15.94 -4.33 5.15
C LEU A 215 16.04 -2.80 5.06
N TYR A 216 15.37 -2.08 5.96
CA TYR A 216 15.47 -0.62 6.05
C TYR A 216 16.88 -0.15 6.38
N SER A 217 17.56 -0.79 7.35
CA SER A 217 18.95 -0.47 7.70
C SER A 217 19.92 -0.73 6.53
N ILE A 218 19.74 -1.84 5.82
CA ILE A 218 20.57 -2.20 4.66
C ILE A 218 20.46 -1.18 3.52
N ILE A 219 19.27 -0.59 3.30
CA ILE A 219 19.08 0.45 2.28
C ILE A 219 20.04 1.62 2.47
N HIS A 220 20.43 1.95 3.71
CA HIS A 220 21.29 3.09 3.99
C HIS A 220 22.76 2.69 4.21
N GLU A 221 23.01 1.53 4.84
CA GLU A 221 24.35 1.17 5.31
C GLU A 221 25.15 0.30 4.34
N ASN A 222 24.50 -0.43 3.42
CA ASN A 222 25.20 -1.36 2.52
C ASN A 222 24.62 -1.35 1.12
N PHE A 223 25.42 -0.96 0.13
CA PHE A 223 25.04 -1.04 -1.27
C PHE A 223 25.01 -2.49 -1.76
N ILE A 224 23.82 -2.95 -2.17
CA ILE A 224 23.60 -4.24 -2.81
C ILE A 224 22.99 -4.00 -4.20
N LEU A 225 23.65 -4.54 -5.22
CA LEU A 225 23.16 -4.43 -6.60
C LEU A 225 21.76 -5.04 -6.73
N GLY A 226 20.83 -4.27 -7.30
CA GLY A 226 19.45 -4.70 -7.51
C GLY A 226 18.52 -4.54 -6.31
N TYR A 227 19.03 -4.09 -5.16
CA TYR A 227 18.22 -3.76 -3.98
C TYR A 227 18.34 -2.28 -3.61
N ASN A 228 19.53 -1.71 -3.73
CA ASN A 228 19.87 -0.37 -3.28
C ASN A 228 19.98 0.64 -4.44
N LEU A 229 19.86 1.93 -4.11
CA LEU A 229 20.11 3.02 -5.03
C LEU A 229 21.52 3.60 -4.85
N LEU A 230 22.20 3.84 -5.97
CA LEU A 230 23.46 4.56 -6.00
C LEU A 230 23.26 5.97 -5.46
N GLY A 231 24.15 6.41 -4.58
CA GLY A 231 24.09 7.74 -3.94
C GLY A 231 23.23 7.80 -2.67
N VAL A 232 22.44 6.77 -2.36
CA VAL A 232 21.69 6.66 -1.09
C VAL A 232 22.41 5.76 -0.10
N SER A 233 22.91 4.62 -0.59
CA SER A 233 23.52 3.59 0.25
C SER A 233 25.03 3.76 0.34
N LYS A 234 25.60 3.51 1.51
CA LYS A 234 27.05 3.46 1.69
C LYS A 234 27.63 2.20 1.06
N LEU A 235 28.85 2.29 0.54
CA LEU A 235 29.60 1.11 0.11
C LEU A 235 30.11 0.36 1.35
N THR A 236 30.01 -0.97 1.33
CA THR A 236 30.57 -1.82 2.39
C THR A 236 32.09 -1.59 2.51
N PRO A 237 32.67 -1.60 3.73
CA PRO A 237 34.10 -1.42 3.93
C PRO A 237 34.94 -2.38 3.06
N ARG A 238 35.98 -1.84 2.41
CA ARG A 238 36.87 -2.63 1.53
C ARG A 238 37.57 -3.74 2.32
N GLY A 239 37.62 -4.94 1.76
CA GLY A 239 38.39 -6.08 2.30
C GLY A 239 37.60 -7.06 3.17
N SER A 240 36.33 -6.80 3.48
CA SER A 240 35.46 -7.77 4.17
C SER A 240 34.59 -8.53 3.18
N GLN A 241 34.50 -9.86 3.32
CA GLN A 241 33.49 -10.68 2.63
C GLN A 241 32.09 -10.56 3.27
N ARG A 242 31.99 -9.93 4.44
CA ARG A 242 30.76 -9.76 5.21
C ARG A 242 30.36 -8.30 5.28
N ALA A 243 29.12 -8.03 4.93
CA ALA A 243 28.44 -6.78 5.23
C ALA A 243 27.88 -6.81 6.65
N THR A 244 27.74 -5.63 7.25
CA THR A 244 27.25 -5.48 8.62
C THR A 244 26.19 -4.40 8.66
N CYS A 245 25.06 -4.64 9.32
CA CYS A 245 24.10 -3.60 9.62
C CYS A 245 23.65 -3.68 11.08
N ALA A 246 23.70 -2.55 11.77
CA ALA A 246 23.13 -2.42 13.10
C ALA A 246 21.61 -2.31 12.98
N ILE A 247 20.90 -3.10 13.77
CA ILE A 247 19.45 -3.03 13.89
C ILE A 247 19.04 -2.95 15.34
N LYS A 248 17.87 -2.35 15.57
CA LYS A 248 17.18 -2.44 16.85
C LYS A 248 15.98 -3.36 16.69
N THR A 249 16.00 -4.49 17.39
CA THR A 249 14.99 -5.54 17.28
C THR A 249 13.67 -5.13 17.93
N TRP A 250 12.63 -5.94 17.73
CA TRP A 250 11.33 -5.84 18.40
C TRP A 250 11.49 -5.64 19.92
N ARG A 251 12.41 -6.39 20.52
CA ARG A 251 12.72 -6.40 21.95
C ARG A 251 13.58 -5.22 22.41
N ARG A 252 13.88 -4.27 21.52
CA ARG A 252 14.77 -3.09 21.73
C ARG A 252 16.24 -3.43 21.91
N GLU A 253 16.63 -4.65 21.63
CA GLU A 253 18.02 -5.07 21.67
C GLU A 253 18.72 -4.59 20.39
N VAL A 254 19.97 -4.14 20.53
CA VAL A 254 20.79 -3.73 19.40
C VAL A 254 21.64 -4.92 18.97
N PHE A 255 21.54 -5.29 17.69
CA PHE A 255 22.30 -6.37 17.10
C PHE A 255 23.05 -5.87 15.87
N ASP A 256 24.32 -6.28 15.76
CA ASP A 256 25.09 -6.16 14.53
C ASP A 256 24.87 -7.42 13.68
N VAL A 257 24.04 -7.28 12.65
CA VAL A 257 23.73 -8.38 11.75
C VAL A 257 24.82 -8.49 10.69
N HIS A 258 25.55 -9.59 10.74
CA HIS A 258 26.54 -9.95 9.73
C HIS A 258 25.91 -10.81 8.64
N TYR A 259 26.11 -10.44 7.37
CA TYR A 259 25.64 -11.22 6.24
C TYR A 259 26.61 -11.16 5.05
N GLU A 260 26.67 -12.25 4.30
CA GLU A 260 27.48 -12.41 3.08
C GLU A 260 26.61 -12.28 1.83
N ARG A 261 25.30 -12.58 1.96
CA ARG A 261 24.35 -12.58 0.84
C ARG A 261 23.05 -11.93 1.22
N PHE A 262 22.47 -11.18 0.28
CA PHE A 262 21.21 -10.47 0.47
C PHE A 262 20.04 -11.36 0.91
N ILE A 263 19.99 -12.62 0.50
CA ILE A 263 18.93 -13.53 0.94
C ILE A 263 18.94 -13.78 2.47
N GLN A 264 20.08 -13.62 3.16
CA GLN A 264 20.15 -13.81 4.61
C GLN A 264 19.32 -12.78 5.38
N PRO A 265 19.49 -11.46 5.18
CA PRO A 265 18.59 -10.47 5.78
C PRO A 265 17.19 -10.47 5.14
N GLN A 266 17.02 -10.94 3.91
CA GLN A 266 15.70 -11.00 3.27
C GLN A 266 14.82 -12.14 3.80
N ALA A 267 15.34 -13.36 3.98
CA ALA A 267 14.54 -14.52 4.41
C ALA A 267 15.29 -15.52 5.31
N GLY A 268 16.59 -15.30 5.56
CA GLY A 268 17.43 -16.24 6.28
C GLY A 268 17.27 -16.21 7.80
N PHE A 269 17.39 -17.36 8.45
CA PHE A 269 17.41 -17.46 9.91
C PHE A 269 18.69 -16.85 10.48
N ILE A 270 18.55 -15.81 11.31
CA ILE A 270 19.63 -15.13 12.01
C ILE A 270 19.39 -15.28 13.51
N LEU A 271 20.34 -15.91 14.20
CA LEU A 271 20.24 -16.20 15.64
C LEU A 271 20.07 -14.90 16.44
N GLY A 272 19.16 -14.90 17.42
CA GLY A 272 18.86 -13.73 18.26
C GLY A 272 17.97 -12.68 17.59
N VAL A 273 17.83 -12.69 16.26
CA VAL A 273 17.01 -11.71 15.51
C VAL A 273 15.76 -12.34 14.91
N THR A 274 15.86 -13.57 14.40
CA THR A 274 14.75 -14.23 13.71
C THR A 274 14.02 -15.17 14.67
N PRO A 275 12.71 -15.01 14.88
CA PRO A 275 11.93 -15.99 15.63
C PRO A 275 12.04 -17.38 15.00
N LEU A 276 12.09 -18.42 15.84
CA LEU A 276 12.15 -19.81 15.38
C LEU A 276 10.94 -20.12 14.49
N GLY A 277 11.19 -20.81 13.39
CA GLY A 277 10.17 -21.11 12.37
C GLY A 277 9.95 -20.01 11.33
N PHE A 278 10.43 -18.78 11.55
CA PHE A 278 10.20 -17.64 10.63
C PHE A 278 11.45 -17.22 9.84
N GLY A 279 12.36 -18.16 9.57
CA GLY A 279 13.51 -17.96 8.70
C GLY A 279 13.92 -19.24 7.97
N LEU A 280 14.65 -19.08 6.88
CA LEU A 280 15.21 -20.17 6.09
C LEU A 280 16.68 -20.41 6.46
N LEU A 281 17.09 -21.67 6.53
CA LEU A 281 18.51 -22.00 6.60
C LEU A 281 19.13 -21.81 5.21
N ILE A 282 19.82 -20.69 5.02
CA ILE A 282 20.39 -20.30 3.74
C ILE A 282 21.69 -21.08 3.49
N PRO A 283 21.85 -21.71 2.32
CA PRO A 283 23.06 -22.46 2.02
C PRO A 283 24.28 -21.55 1.85
N ARG A 284 25.47 -22.12 2.06
CA ARG A 284 26.76 -21.45 1.77
C ARG A 284 27.08 -21.32 0.28
N ARG A 285 26.23 -21.82 -0.62
CA ARG A 285 26.26 -21.56 -2.08
C ARG A 285 25.20 -20.55 -2.51
N ARG A 286 25.22 -20.12 -3.78
CA ARG A 286 24.23 -19.18 -4.33
C ARG A 286 22.79 -19.66 -4.06
N PHE A 287 21.90 -18.73 -3.70
CA PHE A 287 20.48 -19.00 -3.50
C PHE A 287 19.65 -18.63 -4.73
N TYR A 288 19.90 -17.43 -5.26
CA TYR A 288 19.21 -16.88 -6.42
C TYR A 288 19.89 -17.28 -7.72
N LYS A 289 19.10 -17.71 -8.70
CA LYS A 289 19.56 -17.95 -10.07
C LYS A 289 20.15 -16.66 -10.67
N PRO A 290 21.25 -16.76 -11.44
CA PRO A 290 21.74 -15.63 -12.20
C PRO A 290 20.77 -15.26 -13.33
N ASN A 291 20.98 -14.07 -13.88
CA ASN A 291 20.24 -13.58 -15.03
C ASN A 291 20.35 -14.57 -16.22
N PRO A 292 19.23 -14.93 -16.90
CA PRO A 292 19.22 -15.84 -18.04
C PRO A 292 20.06 -15.40 -19.25
N LYS A 293 20.32 -14.09 -19.39
CA LYS A 293 20.94 -13.48 -20.59
C LYS A 293 22.40 -13.05 -20.42
N THR A 294 22.94 -12.99 -19.21
CA THR A 294 24.30 -12.46 -18.99
C THR A 294 25.34 -13.57 -18.94
N TYR A 295 26.47 -13.34 -19.63
CA TYR A 295 27.67 -14.15 -19.54
C TYR A 295 28.85 -13.25 -19.09
N PRO A 296 29.64 -13.63 -18.05
CA PRO A 296 29.47 -14.81 -17.20
C PRO A 296 28.13 -14.82 -16.47
N LYS A 297 27.69 -16.00 -16.00
CA LYS A 297 26.43 -16.21 -15.27
C LYS A 297 26.47 -15.57 -13.87
N ASP A 298 26.74 -14.27 -13.84
CA ASP A 298 26.78 -13.42 -12.68
C ASP A 298 25.84 -12.25 -12.90
N GLY A 299 24.98 -11.99 -11.91
CA GLY A 299 23.97 -10.97 -12.03
C GLY A 299 22.81 -11.17 -11.07
N ALA A 300 21.91 -10.20 -11.06
CA ALA A 300 20.69 -10.24 -10.27
C ALA A 300 19.69 -11.27 -10.83
N PRO A 301 18.83 -11.87 -9.98
CA PRO A 301 17.79 -12.80 -10.43
C PRO A 301 16.70 -12.11 -11.26
N PRO A 302 15.91 -12.89 -12.05
CA PRO A 302 14.77 -12.36 -12.81
C PRO A 302 13.81 -11.48 -12.00
N CYS A 303 13.57 -11.80 -10.72
CA CYS A 303 12.69 -11.01 -9.86
C CYS A 303 13.20 -9.58 -9.65
N VAL A 304 14.51 -9.34 -9.61
CA VAL A 304 15.07 -7.98 -9.51
C VAL A 304 14.81 -7.19 -10.79
N PHE A 305 14.99 -7.82 -11.95
CA PHE A 305 14.69 -7.19 -13.24
C PHE A 305 13.20 -6.92 -13.43
N PHE A 306 12.34 -7.77 -12.84
CA PHE A 306 10.91 -7.52 -12.82
C PHE A 306 10.57 -6.29 -11.97
N ILE A 307 11.26 -6.07 -10.84
CA ILE A 307 11.10 -4.83 -10.04
C ILE A 307 11.52 -3.61 -10.85
N ASP A 308 12.68 -3.65 -11.52
CA ASP A 308 13.14 -2.58 -12.41
C ASP A 308 12.11 -2.28 -13.51
N TRP A 309 11.59 -3.33 -14.17
CA TRP A 309 10.55 -3.22 -15.19
C TRP A 309 9.27 -2.56 -14.66
N LYS A 310 8.79 -2.98 -13.49
CA LYS A 310 7.62 -2.37 -12.84
C LYS A 310 7.87 -0.91 -12.47
N ALA A 311 9.03 -0.58 -11.89
CA ALA A 311 9.37 0.77 -11.48
C ALA A 311 9.43 1.74 -12.67
N ARG A 312 10.08 1.34 -13.77
CA ARG A 312 10.12 2.14 -15.01
C ARG A 312 8.74 2.40 -15.59
N ARG A 313 7.86 1.39 -15.57
CA ARG A 313 6.48 1.54 -16.04
C ARG A 313 5.64 2.42 -15.12
N ASN A 314 5.88 2.39 -13.81
CA ASN A 314 5.20 3.29 -12.88
C ASN A 314 5.65 4.75 -13.11
N ILE A 315 6.95 4.97 -13.34
CA ILE A 315 7.52 6.28 -13.71
C ILE A 315 6.89 6.79 -15.01
N SER A 316 6.87 5.97 -16.07
CA SER A 316 6.33 6.40 -17.37
C SER A 316 4.83 6.73 -17.32
N ARG A 317 4.09 6.17 -16.36
CA ARG A 317 2.67 6.46 -16.13
C ARG A 317 2.43 7.74 -15.33
N TYR A 318 3.45 8.25 -14.64
CA TYR A 318 3.31 9.41 -13.76
C TYR A 318 2.72 10.64 -14.47
N ILE A 319 3.15 10.86 -15.72
CA ILE A 319 2.70 11.97 -16.55
C ILE A 319 1.18 11.95 -16.83
N ALA A 320 0.54 10.79 -16.73
CA ALA A 320 -0.90 10.63 -16.94
C ALA A 320 -1.75 10.98 -15.69
N THR A 321 -1.12 11.27 -14.55
CA THR A 321 -1.81 11.61 -13.29
C THR A 321 -2.87 12.72 -13.45
N PRO A 322 -2.63 13.84 -14.15
CA PRO A 322 -3.63 14.89 -14.30
C PRO A 322 -4.88 14.40 -15.04
N LEU A 323 -4.70 13.57 -16.07
CA LEU A 323 -5.80 12.93 -16.80
C LEU A 323 -6.58 11.98 -15.90
N ALA A 324 -5.87 11.21 -15.06
CA ALA A 324 -6.46 10.30 -14.09
C ALA A 324 -7.33 11.03 -13.06
N VAL A 325 -6.85 12.16 -12.54
CA VAL A 325 -7.54 12.92 -11.49
C VAL A 325 -8.73 13.70 -12.06
N ALA A 326 -8.57 14.29 -13.26
CA ALA A 326 -9.62 15.01 -13.97
C ALA A 326 -10.57 14.10 -14.76
N ASN A 327 -10.43 12.78 -14.62
CA ASN A 327 -11.25 11.80 -15.30
C ASN A 327 -12.73 11.95 -14.90
N TYR A 328 -13.62 11.57 -15.82
CA TYR A 328 -15.08 11.66 -15.73
C TYR A 328 -15.66 13.09 -15.75
N ALA A 329 -14.89 14.08 -16.18
CA ALA A 329 -15.37 15.43 -16.45
C ALA A 329 -15.52 15.66 -17.96
N LYS A 330 -16.75 15.93 -18.41
CA LYS A 330 -17.07 16.18 -19.83
C LYS A 330 -16.51 17.53 -20.29
N PRO A 331 -16.29 17.74 -21.60
CA PRO A 331 -15.77 19.00 -22.12
C PRO A 331 -16.55 20.25 -21.67
N GLU A 332 -17.88 20.19 -21.65
CA GLU A 332 -18.75 21.27 -21.19
C GLU A 332 -18.66 21.51 -19.67
N GLU A 333 -18.46 20.46 -18.88
CA GLU A 333 -18.26 20.53 -17.43
C GLU A 333 -16.90 21.15 -17.07
N MET A 334 -15.90 21.01 -17.94
CA MET A 334 -14.60 21.61 -17.73
C MET A 334 -14.62 23.14 -17.89
N ARG A 335 -15.60 23.67 -18.65
CA ARG A 335 -15.78 25.11 -18.85
C ARG A 335 -16.65 25.75 -17.79
N ASP A 336 -17.60 25.01 -17.24
CA ASP A 336 -18.57 25.52 -16.26
C ASP A 336 -18.61 24.69 -14.97
N VAL A 337 -18.25 25.34 -13.85
CA VAL A 337 -18.27 24.77 -12.50
C VAL A 337 -19.66 24.25 -12.12
N HIS A 338 -20.72 24.94 -12.57
CA HIS A 338 -22.10 24.66 -12.17
C HIS A 338 -22.64 23.39 -12.83
N LYS A 339 -22.10 23.03 -14.00
CA LYS A 339 -22.49 21.82 -14.74
C LYS A 339 -21.70 20.58 -14.30
N CYS A 340 -20.58 20.76 -13.62
CA CYS A 340 -19.64 19.67 -13.35
C CYS A 340 -20.11 18.70 -12.25
N GLU A 341 -20.49 17.48 -12.63
CA GLU A 341 -20.91 16.42 -11.71
C GLU A 341 -19.78 16.00 -10.74
N ARG A 342 -18.51 16.02 -11.19
CA ARG A 342 -17.35 15.76 -10.30
C ARG A 342 -17.25 16.76 -9.16
N VAL A 343 -17.61 18.02 -9.40
CA VAL A 343 -17.61 19.07 -8.38
C VAL A 343 -18.74 18.84 -7.38
N MET A 344 -19.90 18.36 -7.84
CA MET A 344 -21.01 17.96 -6.98
C MET A 344 -20.65 16.76 -6.11
N GLN A 345 -20.08 15.70 -6.70
CA GLN A 345 -19.60 14.53 -5.97
C GLN A 345 -18.56 14.93 -4.89
N TYR A 346 -17.63 15.82 -5.23
CA TYR A 346 -16.67 16.36 -4.26
C TYR A 346 -17.37 17.11 -3.13
N ALA A 347 -18.34 17.97 -3.45
CA ALA A 347 -19.09 18.74 -2.46
C ALA A 347 -19.86 17.83 -1.50
N GLU A 348 -20.50 16.77 -2.00
CA GLU A 348 -21.20 15.80 -1.16
C GLU A 348 -20.25 15.08 -0.19
N LEU A 349 -19.07 14.67 -0.66
CA LEU A 349 -18.04 14.06 0.20
C LEU A 349 -17.49 15.04 1.25
N GLN A 350 -17.31 16.32 0.90
CA GLN A 350 -16.93 17.33 1.89
C GLN A 350 -18.06 17.55 2.90
N THR A 351 -19.31 17.58 2.47
CA THR A 351 -20.46 17.72 3.39
C THR A 351 -20.51 16.60 4.40
N LEU A 352 -20.31 15.34 3.99
CA LEU A 352 -20.20 14.23 4.92
C LEU A 352 -19.12 14.48 5.97
N ARG A 353 -17.92 14.90 5.55
CA ARG A 353 -16.82 15.24 6.45
C ARG A 353 -17.19 16.37 7.44
N TYR A 354 -17.84 17.42 6.98
CA TYR A 354 -18.22 18.54 7.83
C TYR A 354 -19.31 18.19 8.84
N VAL A 355 -20.25 17.32 8.46
CA VAL A 355 -21.23 16.76 9.40
C VAL A 355 -20.51 15.99 10.50
N VAL A 356 -19.53 15.14 10.15
CA VAL A 356 -18.69 14.44 11.15
C VAL A 356 -18.00 15.44 12.07
N ASP A 357 -17.34 16.46 11.49
CA ASP A 357 -16.58 17.44 12.25
C ASP A 357 -17.48 18.27 13.19
N SER A 358 -18.71 18.56 12.78
CA SER A 358 -19.73 19.25 13.59
C SER A 358 -20.19 18.38 14.76
N ILE A 359 -20.47 17.10 14.53
CA ILE A 359 -20.85 16.14 15.59
C ILE A 359 -19.71 16.01 16.61
N VAL A 360 -18.46 15.90 16.16
CA VAL A 360 -17.32 15.90 17.08
C VAL A 360 -17.26 17.19 17.89
N THR A 361 -17.50 18.34 17.26
CA THR A 361 -17.48 19.64 17.95
C THR A 361 -18.59 19.72 19.01
N SER A 362 -19.77 19.16 18.74
CA SER A 362 -20.88 19.18 19.68
C SER A 362 -20.62 18.32 20.93
N VAL A 363 -19.87 17.21 20.80
CA VAL A 363 -19.44 16.36 21.93
C VAL A 363 -18.57 17.15 22.93
N PHE A 364 -17.80 18.14 22.46
CA PHE A 364 -16.94 19.00 23.29
C PHE A 364 -17.60 20.33 23.71
N THR A 365 -18.92 20.49 23.54
CA THR A 365 -19.60 21.71 23.99
C THR A 365 -19.43 21.88 25.51
N GLY A 366 -18.91 23.03 25.94
CA GLY A 366 -18.62 23.29 27.37
C GLY A 366 -17.33 22.68 27.90
N VAL A 367 -16.57 21.96 27.07
CA VAL A 367 -15.25 21.41 27.43
C VAL A 367 -14.16 22.30 26.86
N LYS A 368 -13.22 22.76 27.70
CA LYS A 368 -12.07 23.54 27.26
C LYS A 368 -11.03 22.62 26.60
N ILE A 369 -11.07 22.55 25.27
CA ILE A 369 -10.11 21.80 24.45
C ILE A 369 -9.40 22.75 23.50
N ASP A 370 -8.10 22.56 23.30
CA ASP A 370 -7.35 23.34 22.32
C ASP A 370 -7.70 22.93 20.88
N ALA A 371 -7.47 23.86 19.94
CA ALA A 371 -7.82 23.66 18.54
C ALA A 371 -7.04 22.50 17.89
N PHE A 372 -5.82 22.20 18.35
CA PHE A 372 -5.01 21.13 17.81
C PHE A 372 -5.58 19.76 18.19
N ARG A 373 -5.87 19.53 19.47
CA ARG A 373 -6.53 18.30 19.95
C ARG A 373 -7.90 18.12 19.33
N LEU A 374 -8.71 19.18 19.24
CA LEU A 374 -10.01 19.11 18.57
C LEU A 374 -9.89 18.64 17.11
N ASN A 375 -8.87 19.12 16.38
CA ASN A 375 -8.60 18.67 15.02
C ASN A 375 -8.13 17.20 14.96
N LEU A 376 -7.41 16.71 15.97
CA LEU A 376 -7.06 15.29 16.07
C LEU A 376 -8.32 14.42 16.29
N TYR A 377 -9.24 14.82 17.18
CA TYR A 377 -10.52 14.11 17.36
C TYR A 377 -11.36 14.11 16.07
N ARG A 378 -11.40 15.21 15.33
CA ARG A 378 -12.06 15.26 14.01
C ARG A 378 -11.43 14.29 13.02
N ARG A 379 -10.09 14.20 12.97
CA ARG A 379 -9.39 13.20 12.15
C ARG A 379 -9.70 11.77 12.59
N ALA A 380 -9.80 11.54 13.89
CA ALA A 380 -10.17 10.26 14.46
C ALA A 380 -11.56 9.82 13.98
N ALA A 381 -12.56 10.69 14.10
CA ALA A 381 -13.91 10.39 13.64
C ALA A 381 -13.98 10.14 12.11
N ASN A 382 -13.28 10.93 11.30
CA ASN A 382 -13.22 10.71 9.86
C ASN A 382 -12.55 9.36 9.49
N GLN A 383 -11.63 8.86 10.32
CA GLN A 383 -10.99 7.56 10.10
C GLN A 383 -11.97 6.39 10.20
N LEU A 384 -12.99 6.50 11.06
CA LEU A 384 -14.05 5.48 11.23
C LEU A 384 -14.80 5.19 9.93
N ILE A 385 -14.87 6.18 9.03
CA ILE A 385 -15.47 6.05 7.70
C ILE A 385 -14.41 5.60 6.70
N GLY A 386 -13.27 6.31 6.66
CA GLY A 386 -12.29 6.19 5.59
C GLY A 386 -11.55 4.86 5.52
N HIS A 387 -11.28 4.21 6.66
CA HIS A 387 -10.52 2.95 6.68
C HIS A 387 -11.34 1.75 6.21
N ARG A 388 -12.58 1.62 6.67
CA ARG A 388 -13.50 0.50 6.36
C ARG A 388 -13.95 0.46 4.90
N LYS A 389 -13.95 1.60 4.20
CA LYS A 389 -14.40 1.69 2.79
C LYS A 389 -13.38 2.38 1.88
N LYS A 390 -12.08 2.27 2.19
CA LYS A 390 -11.03 2.83 1.32
C LYS A 390 -11.02 2.11 -0.05
N ARG A 391 -11.11 2.89 -1.14
CA ARG A 391 -11.19 2.35 -2.52
C ARG A 391 -9.87 2.40 -3.29
N HIS A 392 -9.14 3.52 -3.21
CA HIS A 392 -8.01 3.82 -4.10
C HIS A 392 -6.63 3.55 -3.48
N ARG A 393 -6.56 2.66 -2.48
CA ARG A 393 -5.31 2.29 -1.81
C ARG A 393 -5.33 0.83 -1.38
N TRP A 394 -4.20 0.17 -1.57
CA TRP A 394 -3.87 -1.14 -0.99
C TRP A 394 -3.57 -1.00 0.52
N GLY A 395 -3.53 -2.13 1.22
CA GLY A 395 -3.17 -2.25 2.63
C GLY A 395 -4.31 -2.01 3.61
N TYR A 396 -5.55 -1.79 3.15
CA TYR A 396 -6.70 -1.57 4.05
C TYR A 396 -7.50 -2.84 4.35
N GLY A 397 -7.08 -4.00 3.83
CA GLY A 397 -7.79 -5.27 3.95
C GLY A 397 -8.12 -5.65 5.39
N ALA A 398 -7.14 -5.60 6.30
CA ALA A 398 -7.35 -6.02 7.69
C ALA A 398 -8.48 -5.22 8.38
N TRP A 399 -8.55 -3.91 8.19
CA TRP A 399 -9.64 -3.10 8.75
C TRP A 399 -10.99 -3.38 8.09
N LYS A 400 -11.01 -3.81 6.83
CA LYS A 400 -12.25 -4.16 6.12
C LYS A 400 -12.82 -5.50 6.57
N THR A 401 -11.99 -6.41 7.04
CA THR A 401 -12.40 -7.75 7.50
C THR A 401 -12.75 -7.81 8.97
N MET A 402 -12.25 -6.87 9.79
CA MET A 402 -12.63 -6.76 11.21
C MET A 402 -14.16 -6.65 11.40
N THR A 403 -14.64 -7.19 12.51
CA THR A 403 -15.97 -6.87 13.06
C THR A 403 -16.04 -5.39 13.49
N GLU A 404 -17.25 -4.86 13.74
CA GLU A 404 -17.36 -3.46 14.19
C GLU A 404 -16.77 -3.25 15.59
N GLU A 405 -16.87 -4.26 16.45
CA GLU A 405 -16.33 -4.29 17.81
C GLU A 405 -14.80 -4.32 17.79
N GLU A 406 -14.19 -5.23 17.01
CA GLU A 406 -12.73 -5.27 16.84
C GLU A 406 -12.20 -3.95 16.26
N PHE A 407 -12.88 -3.40 15.25
CA PHE A 407 -12.47 -2.15 14.64
C PHE A 407 -12.62 -0.95 15.60
N LYS A 408 -13.68 -0.93 16.42
CA LYS A 408 -13.88 0.08 17.46
C LYS A 408 -12.75 0.02 18.49
N GLU A 409 -12.45 -1.16 19.02
CA GLU A 409 -11.43 -1.32 20.05
C GLU A 409 -10.03 -0.94 19.52
N TRP A 410 -9.72 -1.38 18.30
CA TRP A 410 -8.51 -0.96 17.61
C TRP A 410 -8.44 0.57 17.46
N TRP A 411 -9.55 1.21 17.05
CA TRP A 411 -9.61 2.65 16.84
C TRP A 411 -9.43 3.43 18.15
N LEU A 412 -10.10 3.02 19.24
CA LEU A 412 -9.95 3.62 20.57
C LEU A 412 -8.49 3.57 21.01
N SER A 413 -7.90 2.38 21.00
CA SER A 413 -6.52 2.15 21.38
C SER A 413 -5.53 2.93 20.49
N TYR A 414 -5.83 3.09 19.19
CA TYR A 414 -4.95 3.75 18.21
C TYR A 414 -4.83 5.24 18.47
N TRP A 415 -5.94 5.88 18.82
CA TRP A 415 -5.99 7.30 19.12
C TRP A 415 -5.58 7.61 20.55
N GLU A 416 -5.86 6.72 21.49
CA GLU A 416 -5.39 6.80 22.87
C GLU A 416 -3.85 6.87 22.95
N LYS A 417 -3.16 5.97 22.24
CA LYS A 417 -1.69 6.02 22.13
C LYS A 417 -1.14 7.28 21.46
N GLN A 418 -1.96 8.00 20.69
CA GLN A 418 -1.59 9.29 20.12
C GLN A 418 -1.86 10.47 21.06
N GLY A 419 -2.25 10.19 22.30
CA GLY A 419 -2.50 11.18 23.35
C GLY A 419 -3.92 11.73 23.37
N LEU A 420 -4.88 11.04 22.74
CA LEU A 420 -6.31 11.36 22.88
C LEU A 420 -6.90 10.62 24.09
N ASP A 421 -7.91 11.21 24.70
CA ASP A 421 -8.58 10.65 25.87
C ASP A 421 -9.62 9.61 25.42
N ARG A 422 -9.52 8.40 25.98
CA ARG A 422 -10.40 7.27 25.63
C ARG A 422 -11.88 7.54 25.91
N THR A 423 -12.19 8.26 27.00
CA THR A 423 -13.57 8.62 27.37
C THR A 423 -14.18 9.54 26.32
N HIS A 424 -13.43 10.54 25.85
CA HIS A 424 -13.87 11.40 24.77
C HIS A 424 -14.03 10.65 23.45
N LEU A 425 -13.11 9.75 23.12
CA LEU A 425 -13.20 8.91 21.93
C LEU A 425 -14.45 8.02 21.95
N GLN A 426 -14.75 7.42 23.10
CA GLN A 426 -15.95 6.61 23.30
C GLN A 426 -17.23 7.44 23.07
N ARG A 427 -17.31 8.64 23.67
CA ARG A 427 -18.44 9.56 23.46
C ARG A 427 -18.59 9.97 22.00
N ILE A 428 -17.48 10.19 21.30
CA ILE A 428 -17.50 10.46 19.85
C ILE A 428 -18.05 9.26 19.10
N TYR A 429 -17.54 8.05 19.40
CA TYR A 429 -17.99 6.83 18.74
C TYR A 429 -19.50 6.65 18.91
N GLU A 430 -20.02 6.75 20.13
CA GLU A 430 -21.45 6.64 20.44
C GLU A 430 -22.29 7.70 19.70
N ALA A 431 -21.77 8.92 19.58
CA ALA A 431 -22.43 9.98 18.82
C ALA A 431 -22.46 9.72 17.31
N VAL A 432 -21.53 8.90 16.78
CA VAL A 432 -21.42 8.63 15.34
C VAL A 432 -21.92 7.26 14.90
N GLU A 433 -21.94 6.28 15.79
CA GLU A 433 -22.16 4.86 15.54
C GLU A 433 -23.37 4.58 14.64
N ARG A 434 -24.52 5.18 14.97
CA ARG A 434 -25.79 4.97 14.26
C ARG A 434 -25.75 5.33 12.78
N TRP A 435 -24.90 6.28 12.39
CA TRP A 435 -24.81 6.75 11.00
C TRP A 435 -23.52 6.34 10.29
N LEU A 436 -22.57 5.69 10.97
CA LEU A 436 -21.31 5.22 10.37
C LEU A 436 -21.56 4.33 9.15
N ASN A 437 -22.40 3.31 9.28
CA ASN A 437 -22.69 2.37 8.19
C ASN A 437 -23.35 3.06 6.97
N PRO A 438 -24.44 3.84 7.15
CA PRO A 438 -24.98 4.66 6.07
C PRO A 438 -23.95 5.59 5.41
N ALA A 439 -23.14 6.31 6.19
CA ALA A 439 -22.14 7.22 5.64
C ALA A 439 -21.02 6.51 4.89
N ARG A 440 -20.58 5.35 5.38
CA ARG A 440 -19.60 4.47 4.71
C ARG A 440 -20.13 4.00 3.35
N GLN A 441 -21.39 3.56 3.28
CA GLN A 441 -22.01 3.15 2.03
C GLN A 441 -22.19 4.32 1.08
N LYS A 442 -22.68 5.46 1.58
CA LYS A 442 -22.82 6.67 0.77
C LYS A 442 -21.48 7.12 0.17
N ALA A 443 -20.40 7.10 0.95
CA ALA A 443 -19.06 7.46 0.46
C ALA A 443 -18.57 6.50 -0.64
N LEU A 444 -18.84 5.19 -0.50
CA LEU A 444 -18.52 4.18 -1.51
C LEU A 444 -19.33 4.40 -2.80
N GLU A 445 -20.64 4.53 -2.68
CA GLU A 445 -21.57 4.79 -3.77
C GLU A 445 -21.20 6.05 -4.54
N LEU A 446 -20.99 7.17 -3.82
CA LEU A 446 -20.58 8.42 -4.44
C LEU A 446 -19.30 8.24 -5.21
N GLY A 447 -18.34 7.50 -4.67
CA GLY A 447 -17.08 7.20 -5.33
C GLY A 447 -17.23 6.42 -6.65
N GLU A 448 -18.20 5.53 -6.77
CA GLU A 448 -18.37 4.62 -7.91
C GLU A 448 -19.38 5.12 -8.94
N ARG A 449 -20.42 5.82 -8.48
CA ARG A 449 -21.60 6.20 -9.26
C ARG A 449 -21.21 6.86 -10.57
N LEU A 450 -20.40 7.92 -10.50
CA LEU A 450 -20.08 8.69 -11.69
C LEU A 450 -19.28 7.88 -12.72
N SER A 451 -18.29 7.10 -12.26
CA SER A 451 -17.50 6.23 -13.13
C SER A 451 -18.38 5.19 -13.85
N LYS A 452 -19.28 4.53 -13.11
CA LYS A 452 -20.24 3.56 -13.66
C LYS A 452 -21.20 4.21 -14.67
N VAL A 453 -21.74 5.39 -14.34
CA VAL A 453 -22.64 6.14 -15.22
C VAL A 453 -21.93 6.55 -16.50
N ARG A 454 -20.74 7.17 -16.44
CA ARG A 454 -20.00 7.59 -17.64
C ARG A 454 -19.65 6.42 -18.54
N ARG A 455 -19.18 5.30 -17.97
CA ARG A 455 -18.88 4.08 -18.75
C ARG A 455 -20.11 3.52 -19.44
N ARG A 456 -21.25 3.47 -18.74
CA ARG A 456 -22.51 3.00 -19.33
C ARG A 456 -22.98 3.91 -20.46
N LEU A 457 -22.93 5.24 -20.27
CA LEU A 457 -23.31 6.20 -21.31
C LEU A 457 -22.39 6.11 -22.54
N ALA A 458 -21.09 5.90 -22.32
CA ALA A 458 -20.14 5.71 -23.41
C ALA A 458 -20.46 4.43 -24.21
N GLN A 459 -20.81 3.33 -23.53
CA GLN A 459 -21.25 2.10 -24.18
C GLN A 459 -22.55 2.27 -24.97
N LEU A 460 -23.52 2.99 -24.41
CA LEU A 460 -24.79 3.28 -25.09
C LEU A 460 -24.66 4.18 -26.32
N ARG A 461 -23.58 4.97 -26.42
CA ARG A 461 -23.27 5.76 -27.62
C ARG A 461 -22.59 4.96 -28.72
N LYS A 462 -21.98 3.82 -28.36
CA LYS A 462 -21.30 2.91 -29.30
C LYS A 462 -22.26 1.90 -29.93
N ALA A 463 -23.31 1.54 -29.19
CA ALA A 463 -24.44 0.75 -29.68
C ALA A 463 -25.37 1.65 -30.50
#